data_AF-A0A7W5AXN5-F1
#
_entry.id   AF-A0A7W5AXN5-F1
#
_cell.length_a   1.000
_cell.length_b   1.000
_cell.length_c   1.000
_cell.angle_alpha   90.00
_cell.angle_beta   90.00
_cell.angle_gamma   90.00
#
_symmetry.space_group_name_H-M   'P 1'
#
loop_
_entity.id
_entity.type
_entity.pdbx_description
1 polymer ?
#
loop_
_entity_poly.entity_id
_entity_poly.type
_entity_poly.pdbx_seq_one_letter_code
_entity_poly.pdbx_strand_id
1 'polypeptide(L)'
;MTEQEPLARTKNEKLKNAVLRNFITEQGLIKQLPSQLKKRLIVLEHLASQLDPCRTYTEIEMNAFIKPLNEDFATIRRELYIHRFVNRHHDIYERNDPEQWRDWTTLC
;
A
#
# COMPACT_ATOMS: atom_id res chain seq x y z
N MET A 1 3.16 4.47 34.25
CA MET A 1 2.60 5.56 33.41
C MET A 1 2.70 5.11 31.95
N THR A 2 1.70 4.39 31.45
CA THR A 2 1.47 4.13 30.00
C THR A 2 0.13 3.39 29.88
N GLU A 3 -0.97 4.13 29.97
CA GLU A 3 -2.34 3.58 29.85
C GLU A 3 -3.12 4.32 28.75
N GLN A 4 -2.45 4.50 27.60
CA GLN A 4 -2.96 5.24 26.44
C GLN A 4 -2.69 4.45 25.13
N GLU A 5 -2.94 3.14 25.08
CA GLU A 5 -2.66 2.32 23.86
C GLU A 5 -3.85 1.62 23.18
N PRO A 6 -5.02 1.32 23.79
CA PRO A 6 -6.05 0.54 23.09
C PRO A 6 -6.96 1.35 22.15
N LEU A 7 -7.21 2.63 22.45
CA LEU A 7 -8.21 3.42 21.71
C LEU A 7 -7.71 3.89 20.33
N ALA A 8 -6.43 4.25 20.22
CA ALA A 8 -5.83 4.72 18.98
C ALA A 8 -5.70 3.60 17.93
N ARG A 9 -5.27 2.40 18.35
CA ARG A 9 -5.23 1.21 17.50
C ARG A 9 -6.59 0.89 16.91
N THR A 10 -7.62 0.86 17.75
CA THR A 10 -9.01 0.58 17.33
C THR A 10 -9.53 1.60 16.30
N LYS A 11 -9.20 2.89 16.47
CA LYS A 11 -9.59 3.93 15.50
C LYS A 11 -8.88 3.77 14.16
N ASN A 12 -7.57 3.48 14.19
CA ASN A 12 -6.77 3.27 12.98
C ASN A 12 -7.24 2.03 12.20
N GLU A 13 -7.54 0.92 12.89
CA GLU A 13 -8.09 -0.29 12.25
C GLU A 13 -9.45 -0.05 11.62
N LYS A 14 -10.35 0.68 12.31
CA LYS A 14 -11.65 1.07 11.76
C LYS A 14 -11.48 1.92 10.51
N LEU A 15 -10.58 2.91 10.53
CA LEU A 15 -10.29 3.75 9.37
C LEU A 15 -9.72 2.92 8.22
N LYS A 16 -8.73 2.07 8.47
CA LYS A 16 -8.13 1.17 7.48
C LYS A 16 -9.21 0.32 6.82
N ASN A 17 -10.03 -0.37 7.61
CA ASN A 17 -11.10 -1.23 7.10
C ASN A 17 -12.19 -0.46 6.35
N ALA A 18 -12.49 0.78 6.74
CA ALA A 18 -13.43 1.63 6.02
C ALA A 18 -12.85 2.06 4.67
N VAL A 19 -11.58 2.47 4.61
CA VAL A 19 -10.90 2.86 3.38
C VAL A 19 -10.82 1.67 2.43
N LEU A 20 -10.34 0.51 2.89
CA LEU A 20 -10.24 -0.68 2.05
C LEU A 20 -11.61 -1.08 1.47
N ARG A 21 -12.69 -1.07 2.26
CA ARG A 21 -14.04 -1.36 1.74
C ARG A 21 -14.57 -0.36 0.71
N ASN A 22 -14.14 0.89 0.77
CA ASN A 22 -14.60 1.92 -0.16
C ASN A 22 -13.82 1.90 -1.48
N PHE A 23 -12.50 1.69 -1.41
CA PHE A 23 -11.61 1.81 -2.57
C PHE A 23 -11.20 0.48 -3.19
N ILE A 24 -11.28 -0.62 -2.44
CA ILE A 24 -10.93 -1.96 -2.90
C ILE A 24 -12.22 -2.81 -3.05
N THR A 25 -12.32 -3.56 -4.14
CA THR A 25 -13.42 -4.51 -4.35
C THR A 25 -13.20 -5.80 -3.57
N GLU A 26 -14.23 -6.63 -3.45
CA GLU A 26 -14.09 -7.97 -2.85
C GLU A 26 -13.12 -8.87 -3.64
N GLN A 27 -12.90 -8.58 -4.91
CA GLN A 27 -11.91 -9.24 -5.77
C GLN A 27 -10.49 -8.68 -5.62
N GLY A 28 -10.26 -7.67 -4.76
CA GLY A 28 -8.95 -7.04 -4.55
C GLY A 28 -8.60 -5.92 -5.54
N LEU A 29 -9.53 -5.50 -6.40
CA LEU A 29 -9.30 -4.46 -7.40
C LEU A 29 -9.44 -3.06 -6.80
N ILE A 30 -8.64 -2.11 -7.27
CA ILE A 30 -8.72 -0.71 -6.83
C ILE A 30 -9.69 0.04 -7.74
N LYS A 31 -10.86 0.36 -7.21
CA LYS A 31 -11.87 1.16 -7.94
C LYS A 31 -11.33 2.54 -8.30
N GLN A 32 -10.66 3.18 -7.35
CA GLN A 32 -10.12 4.53 -7.51
C GLN A 32 -8.99 4.76 -6.51
N LEU A 33 -7.93 5.45 -6.92
CA LEU A 33 -6.92 5.96 -6.00
C LEU A 33 -7.47 7.15 -5.22
N PRO A 34 -7.49 7.13 -3.88
CA PRO A 34 -7.95 8.26 -3.11
C PRO A 34 -7.03 9.48 -3.29
N SER A 35 -7.64 10.67 -3.30
CA SER A 35 -6.93 11.95 -3.39
C SER A 35 -6.22 12.33 -2.09
N GLN A 36 -6.67 11.80 -0.95
CA GLN A 36 -6.05 12.04 0.35
C GLN A 36 -4.88 11.09 0.56
N LEU A 37 -3.69 11.64 0.87
CA LEU A 37 -2.47 10.87 1.08
C LEU A 37 -2.64 9.76 2.12
N LYS A 38 -3.27 10.06 3.26
CA LYS A 38 -3.50 9.07 4.34
C LYS A 38 -4.27 7.84 3.87
N LYS A 39 -5.36 8.05 3.11
CA LYS A 39 -6.15 6.97 2.52
C LYS A 39 -5.38 6.23 1.43
N ARG A 40 -4.55 6.95 0.67
CA ARG A 40 -3.74 6.37 -0.40
C ARG A 40 -2.70 5.42 0.15
N LEU A 41 -1.99 5.82 1.20
CA LEU A 41 -1.03 4.95 1.88
C LEU A 41 -1.68 3.67 2.42
N ILE A 42 -2.90 3.74 2.95
CA ILE A 42 -3.64 2.53 3.40
C ILE A 42 -3.85 1.55 2.23
N VAL A 43 -4.24 2.05 1.06
CA VAL A 43 -4.45 1.21 -0.14
C VAL A 43 -3.12 0.65 -0.65
N LEU A 44 -2.08 1.46 -0.70
CA LEU A 44 -0.74 1.05 -1.14
C LEU A 44 -0.11 0.03 -0.18
N GLU A 45 -0.28 0.20 1.12
CA GLU A 45 0.14 -0.76 2.15
C GLU A 45 -0.53 -2.11 1.93
N HIS A 46 -1.84 -2.11 1.62
CA HIS A 46 -2.56 -3.34 1.32
C HIS A 46 -2.05 -4.02 0.04
N LEU A 47 -1.73 -3.26 -1.01
CA LEU A 47 -1.09 -3.79 -2.21
C LEU A 47 0.30 -4.38 -1.93
N ALA A 48 1.14 -3.63 -1.22
CA ALA A 48 2.49 -4.06 -0.87
C ALA A 48 2.49 -5.32 0.00
N SER A 49 1.47 -5.48 0.86
CA SER A 49 1.31 -6.67 1.69
C SER A 49 1.04 -7.96 0.89
N GLN A 50 0.52 -7.85 -0.34
CA GLN A 50 0.29 -8.97 -1.26
C GLN A 50 1.53 -9.34 -2.08
N LEU A 51 2.54 -8.46 -2.13
CA LEU A 51 3.84 -8.78 -2.74
C LEU A 51 4.63 -9.69 -1.80
N ASP A 52 5.33 -10.65 -2.39
CA ASP A 52 6.18 -11.58 -1.66
C ASP A 52 7.51 -10.89 -1.29
N PRO A 53 7.87 -10.80 0.00
CA PRO A 53 9.12 -10.16 0.43
C PRO A 53 10.37 -10.96 0.02
N CYS A 54 10.24 -12.26 -0.24
CA CYS A 54 11.36 -13.10 -0.65
C CYS A 54 11.52 -13.16 -2.18
N ARG A 55 10.66 -12.46 -2.94
CA ARG A 55 10.68 -12.46 -4.40
C ARG A 55 10.96 -11.07 -4.94
N THR A 56 11.79 -11.05 -5.98
CA THR A 56 11.97 -9.88 -6.84
C THR A 56 11.07 -9.97 -8.05
N TYR A 57 10.53 -8.83 -8.47
CA TYR A 57 9.63 -8.69 -9.60
C TYR A 57 10.28 -7.79 -10.64
N THR A 58 10.39 -8.27 -11.88
CA THR A 58 10.77 -7.38 -12.99
C THR A 58 9.71 -6.31 -13.23
N GLU A 59 10.06 -5.25 -13.96
CA GLU A 59 9.09 -4.24 -14.38
C GLU A 59 7.85 -4.86 -15.05
N ILE A 60 8.06 -5.88 -15.89
CA ILE A 60 6.98 -6.58 -16.60
C ILE A 60 6.08 -7.34 -15.62
N GLU A 61 6.66 -8.06 -14.66
CA GLU A 61 5.89 -8.78 -13.63
C GLU A 61 5.13 -7.81 -12.71
N MET A 62 5.76 -6.71 -12.31
CA MET A 62 5.12 -5.68 -11.50
C MET A 62 3.95 -5.04 -12.25
N ASN A 63 4.13 -4.74 -13.54
CA ASN A 63 3.05 -4.24 -14.37
C ASN A 63 1.93 -5.28 -14.50
N ALA A 64 2.25 -6.55 -14.72
CA ALA A 64 1.26 -7.62 -14.80
C ALA A 64 0.52 -7.85 -13.49
N PHE A 65 1.16 -7.61 -12.34
CA PHE A 65 0.54 -7.67 -11.02
C PHE A 65 -0.43 -6.50 -10.78
N ILE A 66 -0.03 -5.28 -11.13
CA ILE A 66 -0.82 -4.07 -10.82
C ILE A 66 -1.91 -3.80 -11.86
N LYS A 67 -1.65 -4.07 -13.14
CA LYS A 67 -2.58 -3.81 -14.26
C LYS A 67 -4.00 -4.37 -14.07
N PRO A 68 -4.21 -5.61 -13.58
CA PRO A 68 -5.57 -6.07 -13.30
C PRO A 68 -6.22 -5.30 -12.17
N LEU A 69 -5.44 -4.79 -11.20
CA LEU A 69 -5.93 -4.07 -10.02
C LEU A 69 -6.34 -2.63 -10.36
N ASN A 70 -5.63 -1.98 -11.27
CA ASN A 70 -5.94 -0.63 -11.73
C ASN A 70 -5.34 -0.35 -13.11
N GLU A 71 -6.08 0.39 -13.94
CA GLU A 71 -5.62 0.85 -15.25
C GLU A 71 -4.41 1.79 -15.15
N ASP A 72 -4.33 2.58 -14.06
CA ASP A 72 -3.21 3.48 -13.77
C ASP A 72 -2.10 2.77 -12.96
N PHE A 73 -1.65 1.63 -13.48
CA PHE A 73 -0.59 0.85 -12.87
C PHE A 73 0.74 1.61 -12.78
N ALA A 74 0.99 2.54 -13.71
CA ALA A 74 2.17 3.40 -13.73
C ALA A 74 2.22 4.33 -12.51
N THR A 75 1.09 4.96 -12.15
CA THR A 75 1.00 5.79 -10.95
C THR A 75 1.17 4.96 -9.68
N ILE A 76 0.50 3.81 -9.58
CA ILE A 76 0.64 2.94 -8.39
C ILE A 76 2.08 2.49 -8.20
N ARG A 77 2.73 2.02 -9.26
CA ARG A 77 4.14 1.59 -9.23
C ARG A 77 5.06 2.71 -8.78
N ARG A 78 4.81 3.94 -9.24
CA ARG A 78 5.56 5.14 -8.82
C ARG A 78 5.33 5.45 -7.34
N GLU A 79 4.09 5.43 -6.87
CA GLU A 79 3.74 5.72 -5.48
C GLU A 79 4.30 4.66 -4.52
N LEU A 80 4.28 3.38 -4.89
CA LEU A 80 4.89 2.29 -4.12
C LEU A 80 6.38 2.55 -3.86
N TYR A 81 7.10 3.02 -4.87
CA TYR A 81 8.51 3.39 -4.76
C TYR A 81 8.71 4.67 -3.92
N ILE A 82 7.94 5.73 -4.20
CA ILE A 82 8.03 7.02 -3.48
C ILE A 82 7.82 6.84 -1.98
N HIS A 83 6.85 6.00 -1.59
CA HIS A 83 6.49 5.77 -0.19
C HIS A 83 7.24 4.61 0.46
N ARG A 84 8.32 4.12 -0.18
CA ARG A 84 9.21 3.07 0.36
C ARG A 84 8.52 1.72 0.60
N PHE A 85 7.38 1.45 -0.05
CA PHE A 85 6.76 0.12 0.00
C PHE A 85 7.55 -0.91 -0.80
N VAL A 86 8.12 -0.46 -1.93
CA VAL A 86 9.01 -1.26 -2.78
C VAL A 86 10.29 -0.48 -3.03
N ASN A 87 11.40 -1.19 -3.18
CA ASN A 87 12.63 -0.65 -3.73
C ASN A 87 12.71 -1.00 -5.22
N ARG A 88 13.44 -0.19 -5.98
CA ARG A 88 13.72 -0.45 -7.40
C ARG A 88 15.22 -0.39 -7.63
N HIS A 89 15.80 -1.49 -8.08
CA HIS A 89 17.21 -1.60 -8.43
C HIS A 89 17.35 -2.25 -9.81
N HIS A 90 17.98 -1.57 -10.77
CA HIS A 90 18.13 -2.08 -12.15
C HIS A 90 16.82 -2.62 -12.77
N ASP A 91 15.71 -1.86 -12.65
CA ASP A 91 14.38 -2.25 -13.16
C ASP A 91 13.75 -3.48 -12.50
N ILE A 92 14.36 -3.94 -11.41
CA ILE A 92 13.84 -4.99 -10.54
C ILE A 92 13.24 -4.34 -9.31
N TYR A 93 12.02 -4.75 -8.98
CA TYR A 93 11.27 -4.31 -7.83
C TYR A 93 11.32 -5.38 -6.74
N GLU A 94 11.59 -4.97 -5.52
CA GLU A 94 11.56 -5.81 -4.34
C GLU A 94 10.68 -5.15 -3.27
N ARG A 95 9.92 -5.95 -2.54
CA ARG A 95 9.13 -5.43 -1.42
C ARG A 95 10.08 -5.09 -0.27
N ASN A 96 9.94 -3.89 0.29
CA ASN A 96 10.69 -3.50 1.49
C ASN A 96 10.04 -4.07 2.75
N ASP A 97 10.83 -4.12 3.83
CA ASP A 97 10.31 -4.41 5.16
C ASP A 97 9.23 -3.42 5.58
N PRO A 98 8.16 -3.88 6.27
CA PRO A 98 7.10 -3.00 6.77
C PRO A 98 7.59 -1.85 7.64
N GLU A 99 8.74 -2.01 8.30
CA GLU A 99 9.37 -0.98 9.12
C GLU A 99 9.86 0.23 8.31
N GLN A 100 10.15 0.04 7.02
CA GLN A 100 10.58 1.09 6.11
C GLN A 100 9.42 1.81 5.42
N TRP A 101 8.20 1.27 5.54
CA TRP A 101 7.03 1.80 4.86
C TRP A 101 6.64 3.15 5.43
N ARG A 102 6.07 4.01 4.57
CA ARG A 102 5.54 5.29 5.03
C ARG A 102 4.37 5.07 5.98
N ASP A 103 4.59 5.35 7.26
CA ASP A 103 3.57 5.22 8.29
C ASP A 103 2.49 6.30 8.13
N TRP A 104 1.29 5.86 7.72
CA TRP A 104 0.12 6.73 7.56
C TRP A 104 -0.56 7.09 8.88
N THR A 105 -0.27 6.40 9.98
CA THR A 105 -0.79 6.71 11.32
C THR A 105 -0.13 7.95 11.90
N THR A 106 1.12 8.22 11.50
CA THR A 106 1.86 9.44 11.88
C THR A 106 1.43 10.70 11.11
N LEU A 107 0.66 10.53 10.02
CA LEU A 107 0.10 11.66 9.29
C LEU A 107 -1.06 12.27 10.09
N CYS A 108 -0.83 13.49 10.58
CA CYS A 108 -1.81 14.31 11.28
C CYS A 108 -3.06 14.57 10.43
#